data_AF-A0A0F9E2I3-F1
#
_entry.id   AF-A0A0F9E2I3-F1
#
_cell.length_a   1.000
_cell.length_b   1.000
_cell.length_c   1.000
_cell.angle_alpha   90.00
_cell.angle_beta   90.00
_cell.angle_gamma   90.00
#
_symmetry.space_group_name_H-M   'P 1'
#
loop_
_entity.id
_entity.type
_entity.pdbx_description
1 polymer ?
#
loop_
_entity_poly.entity_id
_entity_poly.type
_entity_poly.pdbx_seq_one_letter_code
_entity_poly.pdbx_strand_id
1 'polypeptide(L)'
;MTAAPPLSFAEQLALLGAPLDIPDGSFAVGVVSPEGGSNAQVVTHKDGVAAWADIQDSGDAFNHVLADGTGLGAFHTVSGLTAGQVLRASGAVAAAFAILGFSDLSGSIADEQVPESAVTQHEAALTIAETQITDGSLLARVGDAETIAAIWAFDGGTSGASAPFTVDSTFLVTNLNADLLDGQTGSYYTDADNLLMSVIGSPTFTTVQHMQDIFHSSGWTGGGVLSDAGGGDIDVTAGTGLLRAADTPNLTLSYCDWSVSAGNTVPDGTARFFGVQYGGGSPQVVMKTTDS
;
A
#
# COMPACT_ATOMS: atom_id res chain seq x y z
N MET A 1 -9.72 -83.48 106.62
CA MET A 1 -10.36 -82.26 106.07
C MET A 1 -9.99 -82.16 104.61
N THR A 2 -10.92 -82.47 103.71
CA THR A 2 -10.76 -82.37 102.26
C THR A 2 -10.83 -80.90 101.85
N ALA A 3 -9.81 -80.39 101.17
CA ALA A 3 -9.81 -79.03 100.61
C ALA A 3 -10.90 -78.90 99.54
N ALA A 4 -11.67 -77.81 99.57
CA ALA A 4 -12.66 -77.51 98.55
C ALA A 4 -12.00 -77.35 97.16
N PRO A 5 -12.66 -77.77 96.07
CA PRO A 5 -12.13 -77.55 94.72
C PRO A 5 -12.02 -76.05 94.42
N PRO A 6 -11.04 -75.63 93.58
CA PRO A 6 -10.93 -74.24 93.16
C PRO A 6 -12.21 -73.80 92.43
N LEU A 7 -12.71 -72.61 92.77
CA LEU A 7 -13.88 -72.00 92.14
C LEU A 7 -13.65 -71.86 90.64
N SER A 8 -14.68 -72.18 89.84
CA SER A 8 -14.64 -72.00 88.39
C SER A 8 -14.50 -70.51 88.03
N PHE A 9 -14.02 -70.21 86.83
CA PHE A 9 -13.87 -68.83 86.34
C PHE A 9 -15.19 -68.05 86.39
N ALA A 10 -16.31 -68.73 86.12
CA ALA A 10 -17.65 -68.15 86.24
C ALA A 10 -18.04 -67.82 87.71
N GLU A 11 -17.62 -68.66 88.66
CA GLU A 11 -17.85 -68.43 90.10
C GLU A 11 -16.93 -67.35 90.68
N GLN A 12 -15.73 -67.15 90.11
CA GLN A 12 -14.85 -66.04 90.44
C GLN A 12 -15.37 -64.69 89.89
N LEU A 13 -16.00 -64.71 88.71
CA LEU A 13 -16.58 -63.52 88.06
C LEU A 13 -17.83 -62.99 88.79
N ALA A 14 -18.59 -63.86 89.47
CA ALA A 14 -19.77 -63.47 90.25
C ALA A 14 -19.44 -62.92 91.66
N LEU A 15 -18.21 -63.13 92.17
CA LEU A 15 -17.81 -62.77 93.53
C LEU A 15 -17.07 -61.41 93.62
N LEU A 16 -16.63 -60.85 92.49
CA LEU A 16 -16.04 -59.52 92.42
C LEU A 16 -17.13 -58.47 92.10
N GLY A 17 -17.73 -57.87 93.13
CA GLY A 17 -18.47 -56.61 93.00
C GLY A 17 -17.55 -55.40 92.72
N ALA A 18 -16.41 -55.61 92.04
CA ALA A 18 -15.40 -54.62 91.72
C ALA A 18 -15.15 -54.62 90.20
N PRO A 19 -14.87 -53.45 89.58
CA PRO A 19 -14.52 -53.36 88.16
C PRO A 19 -13.37 -54.30 87.82
N LEU A 20 -13.50 -55.02 86.69
CA LEU A 20 -12.45 -55.87 86.16
C LEU A 20 -11.30 -54.97 85.66
N ASP A 21 -10.17 -54.98 86.36
CA ASP A 21 -8.96 -54.25 85.97
C ASP A 21 -8.30 -55.01 84.81
N ILE A 22 -8.56 -54.57 83.56
CA ILE A 22 -8.00 -55.17 82.36
C ILE A 22 -6.64 -54.49 82.11
N PRO A 23 -5.51 -55.22 82.15
CA PRO A 23 -4.20 -54.63 81.91
C PRO A 23 -4.12 -53.97 80.53
N ASP A 24 -3.47 -52.81 80.45
CA ASP A 24 -3.21 -52.10 79.20
C ASP A 24 -2.40 -52.98 78.23
N GLY A 25 -3.12 -53.56 77.26
CA GLY A 25 -2.56 -54.55 76.34
C GLY A 25 -3.66 -55.38 75.68
N SER A 26 -4.37 -54.77 74.73
CA SER A 26 -5.26 -55.42 73.74
C SER A 26 -6.10 -56.60 74.26
N PHE A 27 -7.21 -56.31 74.93
CA PHE A 27 -8.25 -57.31 75.18
C PHE A 27 -9.12 -57.46 73.92
N ALA A 28 -8.93 -58.56 73.19
CA ALA A 28 -9.79 -58.91 72.07
C ALA A 28 -11.04 -59.64 72.59
N VAL A 29 -12.19 -58.96 72.59
CA VAL A 29 -13.49 -59.63 72.74
C VAL A 29 -13.84 -60.26 71.39
N GLY A 30 -13.65 -61.56 71.27
CA GLY A 30 -14.20 -62.33 70.16
C GLY A 30 -15.71 -62.50 70.37
N VAL A 31 -16.53 -61.60 69.85
CA VAL A 31 -17.97 -61.88 69.70
C VAL A 31 -18.13 -62.80 68.50
N VAL A 32 -18.37 -64.10 68.74
CA VAL A 32 -18.88 -64.97 67.69
C VAL A 32 -20.38 -64.66 67.58
N SER A 33 -20.75 -63.87 66.57
CA SER A 33 -22.16 -63.77 66.19
C SER A 33 -22.67 -65.19 65.83
N PRO A 34 -23.85 -65.64 66.31
CA PRO A 34 -24.35 -66.99 66.03
C PRO A 34 -24.61 -67.27 64.54
N GLU A 35 -24.50 -66.25 63.70
CA GLU A 35 -24.86 -66.26 62.29
C GLU A 35 -23.68 -65.79 61.43
N GLY A 36 -22.73 -66.72 61.21
CA GLY A 36 -21.97 -66.89 59.96
C GLY A 36 -21.22 -65.71 59.33
N GLY A 37 -21.13 -64.54 59.97
CA GLY A 37 -20.46 -63.36 59.44
C GLY A 37 -19.00 -63.32 59.87
N SER A 38 -18.09 -63.57 58.94
CA SER A 38 -16.66 -63.28 59.10
C SER A 38 -16.46 -61.78 59.16
N ASN A 39 -16.30 -61.22 60.37
CA ASN A 39 -15.58 -59.97 60.69
C ASN A 39 -15.45 -59.83 62.22
N ALA A 40 -14.29 -60.20 62.78
CA ALA A 40 -13.97 -59.91 64.17
C ALA A 40 -13.75 -58.40 64.35
N GLN A 41 -14.64 -57.72 65.06
CA GLN A 41 -14.50 -56.30 65.37
C GLN A 41 -13.57 -56.13 66.57
N VAL A 42 -12.35 -55.62 66.34
CA VAL A 42 -11.35 -55.39 67.40
C VAL A 42 -11.63 -54.04 68.05
N VAL A 43 -12.22 -54.06 69.25
CA VAL A 43 -12.30 -52.85 70.09
C VAL A 43 -10.93 -52.63 70.73
N THR A 44 -10.19 -51.61 70.28
CA THR A 44 -8.94 -51.20 70.92
C THR A 44 -9.24 -49.99 71.81
N HIS A 45 -9.21 -50.19 73.12
CA HIS A 45 -9.27 -49.08 74.08
C HIS A 45 -7.95 -48.30 73.96
N LYS A 46 -8.01 -47.04 73.49
CA LYS A 46 -6.92 -46.08 73.70
C LYS A 46 -7.37 -45.09 74.77
N ASP A 47 -6.60 -45.04 75.86
CA ASP A 47 -6.56 -44.01 76.91
C ASP A 47 -7.89 -43.34 77.28
N GLY A 48 -8.62 -44.00 78.18
CA GLY A 48 -9.45 -43.31 79.18
C GLY A 48 -10.71 -42.60 78.71
N VAL A 49 -11.14 -42.74 77.46
CA VAL A 49 -12.43 -42.20 76.99
C VAL A 49 -13.22 -43.29 76.27
N ALA A 50 -14.16 -43.92 76.98
CA ALA A 50 -15.25 -44.67 76.37
C ALA A 50 -16.24 -43.69 75.71
N ALA A 51 -15.79 -42.97 74.68
CA ALA A 51 -16.67 -42.22 73.82
C ALA A 51 -17.22 -43.18 72.77
N TRP A 52 -18.54 -43.25 72.65
CA TRP A 52 -19.22 -43.56 71.40
C TRP A 52 -18.97 -42.41 70.42
N ALA A 53 -17.71 -42.09 70.16
CA ALA A 53 -17.34 -41.41 68.95
C ALA A 53 -17.28 -42.53 67.93
N ASP A 54 -18.22 -42.49 67.00
CA ASP A 54 -18.17 -43.21 65.73
C ASP A 54 -16.70 -43.31 65.34
N ILE A 55 -16.16 -44.53 65.34
CA ILE A 55 -14.85 -44.79 64.74
C ILE A 55 -14.97 -44.12 63.39
N GLN A 56 -14.16 -43.09 63.13
CA GLN A 56 -14.08 -42.48 61.81
C GLN A 56 -14.02 -43.63 60.82
N ASP A 57 -15.17 -43.87 60.21
CA ASP A 57 -15.49 -45.09 59.50
C ASP A 57 -14.52 -45.15 58.35
N SER A 58 -13.60 -46.09 58.48
CA SER A 58 -12.62 -46.44 57.48
C SER A 58 -13.37 -46.99 56.28
N GLY A 59 -13.88 -46.09 55.45
CA GLY A 59 -13.72 -46.18 54.01
C GLY A 59 -14.54 -47.23 53.26
N ASP A 60 -15.80 -47.52 53.63
CA ASP A 60 -16.66 -48.33 52.74
C ASP A 60 -18.18 -48.01 52.74
N ALA A 61 -18.61 -46.79 53.13
CA ALA A 61 -19.98 -46.34 52.81
C ALA A 61 -20.21 -44.82 52.65
N PHE A 62 -19.16 -43.99 52.65
CA PHE A 62 -19.28 -42.62 52.16
C PHE A 62 -18.82 -42.59 50.71
N ASN A 63 -19.67 -42.10 49.82
CA ASN A 63 -19.32 -41.69 48.47
C ASN A 63 -18.19 -40.64 48.61
N HIS A 64 -16.93 -41.08 48.68
CA HIS A 64 -15.78 -40.21 48.91
C HIS A 64 -15.52 -39.49 47.58
N VAL A 65 -16.22 -38.37 47.41
CA VAL A 65 -16.09 -37.48 46.27
C VAL A 65 -14.69 -36.85 46.36
N LEU A 66 -13.76 -37.39 45.57
CA LEU A 66 -12.35 -36.95 45.51
C LEU A 66 -12.23 -35.44 45.26
N ALA A 67 -13.17 -34.87 44.50
CA ALA A 67 -13.33 -33.44 44.26
C ALA A 67 -14.78 -33.14 43.89
N ASP A 68 -15.36 -32.08 44.44
CA ASP A 68 -16.62 -31.53 43.95
C ASP A 68 -16.34 -30.35 42.98
N GLY A 69 -17.40 -29.67 42.52
CA GLY A 69 -17.26 -28.51 41.63
C GLY A 69 -16.44 -27.33 42.21
N THR A 70 -16.01 -27.41 43.47
CA THR A 70 -15.20 -26.41 44.17
C THR A 70 -13.76 -26.85 44.45
N GLY A 71 -13.39 -28.11 44.15
CA GLY A 71 -12.00 -28.61 44.20
C GLY A 71 -11.75 -29.72 45.24
N LEU A 72 -10.49 -29.88 45.66
CA LEU A 72 -10.10 -30.83 46.73
C LEU A 72 -10.44 -30.24 48.10
N GLY A 73 -11.21 -30.94 48.92
CA GLY A 73 -11.54 -30.52 50.29
C GLY A 73 -10.34 -30.53 51.26
N ALA A 74 -10.48 -29.89 52.43
CA ALA A 74 -9.41 -29.62 53.41
C ALA A 74 -8.67 -30.85 54.01
N PHE A 75 -9.16 -32.06 53.78
CA PHE A 75 -8.53 -33.31 54.23
C PHE A 75 -7.63 -33.96 53.18
N HIS A 76 -7.50 -33.37 51.99
CA HIS A 76 -6.64 -33.91 50.94
C HIS A 76 -5.25 -33.29 51.00
N THR A 77 -4.23 -34.15 50.92
CA THR A 77 -2.85 -33.75 50.63
C THR A 77 -2.45 -34.33 49.28
N VAL A 78 -1.73 -33.54 48.48
CA VAL A 78 -1.18 -33.98 47.19
C VAL A 78 0.33 -34.05 47.30
N SER A 79 0.94 -35.05 46.67
CA SER A 79 2.40 -35.18 46.56
C SER A 79 2.78 -35.50 45.11
N GLY A 80 3.93 -35.00 44.65
CA GLY A 80 4.43 -35.27 43.29
C GLY A 80 3.85 -34.41 42.16
N LEU A 81 3.07 -33.36 42.45
CA LEU A 81 2.60 -32.43 41.42
C LEU A 81 3.75 -31.55 40.89
N THR A 82 3.69 -31.27 39.59
CA THR A 82 4.55 -30.30 38.91
C THR A 82 3.81 -28.96 38.78
N ALA A 83 4.55 -27.85 38.80
CA ALA A 83 3.99 -26.51 38.61
C ALA A 83 3.15 -26.42 37.32
N GLY A 84 1.99 -25.77 37.41
CA GLY A 84 1.06 -25.60 36.28
C GLY A 84 0.07 -26.76 36.08
N GLN A 85 0.18 -27.86 36.84
CA GLN A 85 -0.86 -28.89 36.85
C GLN A 85 -2.08 -28.42 37.63
N VAL A 86 -3.26 -28.58 37.04
CA VAL A 86 -4.55 -28.33 37.68
C VAL A 86 -5.37 -29.62 37.68
N LEU A 87 -6.36 -29.73 38.56
CA LEU A 87 -7.30 -30.83 38.51
C LEU A 87 -8.25 -30.62 37.31
N ARG A 88 -8.17 -31.49 36.31
CA ARG A 88 -9.03 -31.46 35.12
C ARG A 88 -9.99 -32.64 35.14
N ALA A 89 -11.24 -32.42 34.74
CA ALA A 89 -12.16 -33.53 34.47
C ALA A 89 -11.65 -34.34 33.27
N SER A 90 -11.37 -35.63 33.48
CA SER A 90 -10.98 -36.57 32.42
C SER A 90 -12.16 -37.39 31.90
N GLY A 91 -13.34 -37.26 32.52
CA GLY A 91 -14.62 -37.81 32.08
C GLY A 91 -15.76 -37.34 32.98
N ALA A 92 -17.00 -37.75 32.69
CA ALA A 92 -18.19 -37.29 33.44
C ALA A 92 -18.13 -37.61 34.96
N VAL A 93 -17.34 -38.60 35.35
CA VAL A 93 -17.15 -39.04 36.74
C VAL A 93 -15.67 -39.25 37.10
N ALA A 94 -14.75 -38.68 36.32
CA ALA A 94 -13.31 -38.87 36.50
C ALA A 94 -12.57 -37.53 36.40
N ALA A 95 -11.54 -37.35 37.22
CA ALA A 95 -10.65 -36.19 37.18
C ALA A 95 -9.19 -36.62 37.39
N ALA A 96 -8.25 -35.88 36.82
CA ALA A 96 -6.82 -36.10 36.97
C ALA A 96 -6.06 -34.76 36.96
N PHE A 97 -4.93 -34.71 37.67
CA PHE A 97 -4.02 -33.59 37.58
C PHE A 97 -3.28 -33.59 36.25
N ALA A 98 -3.39 -32.49 35.49
CA ALA A 98 -2.72 -32.33 34.21
C ALA A 98 -2.49 -30.85 33.88
N ILE A 99 -1.56 -30.59 32.95
CA ILE A 99 -1.26 -29.23 32.45
C ILE A 99 -2.45 -28.71 31.63
N LEU A 100 -2.79 -27.43 31.80
CA LEU A 100 -3.75 -26.73 30.93
C LEU A 100 -3.15 -26.50 29.54
N GLY A 101 -3.85 -26.92 28.50
CA GLY A 101 -3.52 -26.64 27.11
C GLY A 101 -4.47 -25.62 26.48
N PHE A 102 -4.06 -24.99 25.38
CA PHE A 102 -4.94 -24.09 24.61
C PHE A 102 -6.22 -24.78 24.10
N SER A 103 -6.17 -26.10 23.87
CA SER A 103 -7.34 -26.90 23.49
C SER A 103 -8.40 -27.02 24.59
N ASP A 104 -8.06 -26.69 25.83
CA ASP A 104 -8.98 -26.70 26.96
C ASP A 104 -9.82 -25.40 27.03
N LEU A 105 -9.42 -24.36 26.30
CA LEU A 105 -10.20 -23.11 26.18
C LEU A 105 -11.30 -23.32 25.14
N SER A 106 -12.49 -23.67 25.59
CA SER A 106 -13.70 -23.65 24.75
C SER A 106 -14.37 -22.27 24.81
N GLY A 107 -14.54 -21.61 23.66
CA GLY A 107 -15.25 -20.31 23.57
C GLY A 107 -14.40 -19.20 22.97
N SER A 108 -14.87 -17.95 23.11
CA SER A 108 -14.12 -16.75 22.70
C SER A 108 -13.18 -16.30 23.81
N ILE A 109 -11.96 -15.90 23.44
CA ILE A 109 -11.07 -15.12 24.30
C ILE A 109 -11.50 -13.66 24.20
N ALA A 110 -11.64 -12.95 25.33
CA ALA A 110 -11.99 -11.54 25.30
C ALA A 110 -10.83 -10.72 24.71
N ASP A 111 -11.13 -9.64 23.97
CA ASP A 111 -10.11 -8.83 23.30
C ASP A 111 -9.00 -8.34 24.24
N GLU A 112 -9.33 -7.99 25.50
CA GLU A 112 -8.35 -7.56 26.51
C GLU A 112 -7.33 -8.65 26.90
N GLN A 113 -7.69 -9.92 26.71
CA GLN A 113 -6.84 -11.07 27.03
C GLN A 113 -5.95 -11.48 25.84
N VAL A 114 -6.14 -10.85 24.67
CA VAL A 114 -5.28 -11.02 23.50
C VAL A 114 -4.20 -9.93 23.55
N PRO A 115 -2.95 -10.24 23.89
CA PRO A 115 -1.89 -9.24 23.94
C PRO A 115 -1.64 -8.63 22.56
N GLU A 116 -1.32 -7.34 22.50
CA GLU A 116 -0.97 -6.65 21.25
C GLU A 116 0.18 -7.35 20.50
N SER A 117 1.12 -7.97 21.23
CA SER A 117 2.21 -8.77 20.65
C SER A 117 1.73 -10.00 19.86
N ALA A 118 0.58 -10.58 20.22
CA ALA A 118 -0.03 -11.71 19.51
C ALA A 118 -0.77 -11.28 18.23
N VAL A 119 -1.24 -10.04 18.19
CA VAL A 119 -1.88 -9.43 17.00
C VAL A 119 -0.80 -8.95 16.03
N THR A 120 0.18 -8.20 16.53
CA THR A 120 1.28 -7.63 15.73
C THR A 120 2.19 -8.68 15.09
N GLN A 121 2.38 -9.86 15.72
CA GLN A 121 3.10 -10.98 15.09
C GLN A 121 2.38 -11.53 13.84
N HIS A 122 1.04 -11.43 13.79
CA HIS A 122 0.26 -11.75 12.59
C HIS A 122 0.18 -10.59 11.60
N GLU A 123 0.29 -9.33 12.03
CA GLU A 123 0.33 -8.16 11.14
C GLU A 123 1.52 -8.18 10.18
N ALA A 124 2.69 -8.67 10.61
CA ALA A 124 3.83 -8.89 9.72
C ALA A 124 3.58 -9.97 8.64
N ALA A 125 2.62 -10.87 8.87
CA ALA A 125 2.18 -11.89 7.92
C ALA A 125 0.91 -11.48 7.15
N LEU A 126 0.27 -10.38 7.51
CA LEU A 126 -0.97 -9.89 6.90
C LEU A 126 -0.66 -9.10 5.62
N THR A 127 -0.08 -9.77 4.64
CA THR A 127 -0.03 -9.25 3.27
C THR A 127 -1.42 -9.38 2.68
N ILE A 128 -1.99 -8.27 2.20
CA ILE A 128 -3.22 -8.31 1.40
C ILE A 128 -2.78 -8.41 -0.06
N ALA A 129 -2.82 -9.61 -0.63
CA ALA A 129 -2.63 -9.78 -2.07
C ALA A 129 -3.84 -9.20 -2.82
N GLU A 130 -3.62 -8.73 -4.05
CA GLU A 130 -4.71 -8.23 -4.92
C GLU A 130 -5.84 -9.25 -5.06
N THR A 131 -5.50 -10.55 -5.07
CA THR A 131 -6.45 -11.67 -5.15
C THR A 131 -7.36 -11.83 -3.93
N GLN A 132 -7.00 -11.23 -2.78
CA GLN A 132 -7.83 -11.25 -1.56
C GLN A 132 -8.90 -10.16 -1.56
N ILE A 133 -8.89 -9.28 -2.57
CA ILE A 133 -9.85 -8.19 -2.72
C ILE A 133 -10.81 -8.57 -3.87
N THR A 134 -12.00 -9.06 -3.52
CA THR A 134 -12.95 -9.63 -4.51
C THR A 134 -13.64 -8.59 -5.39
N ASP A 135 -13.74 -7.33 -4.99
CA ASP A 135 -14.33 -6.25 -5.81
C ASP A 135 -14.08 -4.85 -5.23
N GLY A 136 -12.85 -4.61 -4.78
CA GLY A 136 -12.46 -3.35 -4.15
C GLY A 136 -11.43 -2.65 -5.01
N SER A 137 -11.74 -1.46 -5.49
CA SER A 137 -10.69 -0.55 -5.96
C SER A 137 -9.82 -0.24 -4.75
N LEU A 138 -8.58 -0.75 -4.72
CA LEU A 138 -7.57 -0.21 -3.83
C LEU A 138 -7.33 1.21 -4.34
N LEU A 139 -8.10 2.17 -3.82
CA LEU A 139 -7.82 3.57 -4.04
C LEU A 139 -6.45 3.80 -3.42
N ALA A 140 -5.41 3.80 -4.25
CA ALA A 140 -4.12 4.29 -3.85
C ALA A 140 -4.36 5.70 -3.31
N ARG A 141 -4.38 5.86 -2.00
CA ARG A 141 -4.39 7.15 -1.36
C ARG A 141 -3.00 7.71 -1.57
N VAL A 142 -2.85 8.43 -2.66
CA VAL A 142 -1.70 9.28 -2.94
C VAL A 142 -1.89 10.52 -2.06
N GLY A 143 -0.99 10.78 -1.12
CA GLY A 143 -0.96 12.04 -0.37
C GLY A 143 -0.61 13.25 -1.25
N ASP A 144 -0.32 14.38 -0.59
CA ASP A 144 -0.21 15.68 -1.28
C ASP A 144 1.01 15.79 -2.22
N ALA A 145 2.01 14.90 -2.11
CA ALA A 145 3.30 15.05 -2.80
C ALA A 145 3.99 13.70 -3.12
N GLU A 146 3.25 12.71 -3.59
CA GLU A 146 3.83 11.44 -4.01
C GLU A 146 4.19 11.42 -5.50
N THR A 147 5.28 10.70 -5.81
CA THR A 147 5.68 10.40 -7.17
C THR A 147 5.22 8.99 -7.53
N ILE A 148 4.40 8.88 -8.58
CA ILE A 148 3.99 7.59 -9.15
C ILE A 148 4.91 7.27 -10.32
N ALA A 149 5.74 6.25 -10.17
CA ALA A 149 6.70 5.85 -11.21
C ALA A 149 6.10 4.93 -12.30
N ALA A 150 4.92 4.36 -12.05
CA ALA A 150 4.23 3.51 -13.00
C ALA A 150 3.42 4.32 -14.02
N ILE A 151 3.23 3.76 -15.22
CA ILE A 151 2.36 4.35 -16.24
C ILE A 151 0.91 4.00 -15.88
N TRP A 152 0.15 4.99 -15.42
CA TRP A 152 -1.29 4.84 -15.18
C TRP A 152 -2.07 5.31 -16.39
N ALA A 153 -3.16 4.60 -16.70
CA ALA A 153 -4.18 5.11 -17.59
C ALA A 153 -5.02 6.14 -16.83
N PHE A 154 -5.07 7.37 -17.32
CA PHE A 154 -5.87 8.45 -16.75
C PHE A 154 -7.15 8.61 -17.57
N ASP A 155 -8.03 7.62 -17.51
CA ASP A 155 -9.29 7.59 -18.26
C ASP A 155 -10.40 8.39 -17.54
N GLY A 156 -10.06 9.58 -17.03
CA GLY A 156 -11.03 10.44 -16.38
C GLY A 156 -12.18 10.83 -17.31
N GLY A 157 -13.35 11.11 -16.73
CA GLY A 157 -14.51 11.57 -17.48
C GLY A 157 -15.28 10.46 -18.22
N THR A 158 -16.34 10.85 -18.91
CA THR A 158 -17.14 9.96 -19.75
C THR A 158 -16.62 10.08 -21.18
N SER A 159 -16.20 8.98 -21.79
CA SER A 159 -15.74 8.94 -23.18
C SER A 159 -16.71 9.67 -24.11
N GLY A 160 -16.22 10.70 -24.79
CA GLY A 160 -17.01 11.54 -25.70
C GLY A 160 -17.91 12.60 -25.04
N ALA A 161 -17.86 12.77 -23.72
CA ALA A 161 -18.70 13.73 -23.00
C ALA A 161 -17.95 14.62 -21.98
N SER A 162 -16.89 14.14 -21.32
CA SER A 162 -16.04 14.99 -20.48
C SER A 162 -14.56 14.69 -20.67
N ALA A 163 -13.74 15.73 -20.51
CA ALA A 163 -12.30 15.61 -20.67
C ALA A 163 -11.70 14.82 -19.50
N PRO A 164 -10.68 13.98 -19.77
CA PRO A 164 -9.97 13.23 -18.74
C PRO A 164 -9.11 14.09 -17.82
N PHE A 165 -8.83 15.35 -18.20
CA PHE A 165 -8.01 16.29 -17.43
C PHE A 165 -8.66 17.68 -17.38
N THR A 166 -8.60 18.32 -16.21
CA THR A 166 -8.89 19.75 -16.01
C THR A 166 -7.63 20.40 -15.44
N VAL A 167 -7.11 21.44 -16.09
CA VAL A 167 -5.93 22.19 -15.64
C VAL A 167 -6.37 23.58 -15.17
N ASP A 168 -6.14 23.90 -13.90
CA ASP A 168 -6.52 25.19 -13.28
C ASP A 168 -5.35 26.20 -13.19
N SER A 169 -4.11 25.71 -13.34
CA SER A 169 -2.89 26.51 -13.35
C SER A 169 -2.53 26.99 -14.74
N THR A 170 -2.01 28.21 -14.84
CA THR A 170 -1.48 28.81 -16.08
C THR A 170 0.03 28.64 -16.24
N PHE A 171 0.68 27.91 -15.33
CA PHE A 171 2.11 27.68 -15.42
C PHE A 171 2.46 26.81 -16.63
N LEU A 172 3.51 27.22 -17.35
CA LEU A 172 4.00 26.53 -18.54
C LEU A 172 4.53 25.14 -18.17
N VAL A 173 3.96 24.10 -18.77
CA VAL A 173 4.47 22.73 -18.66
C VAL A 173 5.26 22.39 -19.92
N THR A 174 6.57 22.63 -19.88
CA THR A 174 7.46 22.46 -21.04
C THR A 174 7.59 21.01 -21.51
N ASN A 175 7.23 20.05 -20.67
CA ASN A 175 7.28 18.62 -20.97
C ASN A 175 5.91 18.05 -21.39
N LEU A 176 4.85 18.87 -21.43
CA LEU A 176 3.61 18.45 -22.10
C LEU A 176 3.84 18.50 -23.60
N ASN A 177 3.64 17.37 -24.26
CA ASN A 177 3.50 17.33 -25.70
C ASN A 177 2.09 17.81 -26.04
N ALA A 178 1.88 19.13 -25.96
CA ALA A 178 0.58 19.75 -26.22
C ALA A 178 0.12 19.44 -27.64
N ASP A 179 -1.17 19.15 -27.77
CA ASP A 179 -1.82 18.79 -29.01
C ASP A 179 -1.66 19.88 -30.07
N LEU A 180 -1.63 19.38 -31.29
CA LEU A 180 -1.66 20.10 -32.53
C LEU A 180 -2.88 21.05 -32.56
N LEU A 181 -2.69 22.34 -32.82
CA LEU A 181 -3.82 23.19 -33.22
C LEU A 181 -4.18 22.75 -34.65
N ASP A 182 -5.41 22.29 -34.88
CA ASP A 182 -5.88 21.80 -36.20
C ASP A 182 -4.95 20.79 -36.89
N GLY A 183 -4.24 19.96 -36.12
CA GLY A 183 -3.28 18.99 -36.68
C GLY A 183 -1.87 19.57 -36.94
N GLN A 184 -1.56 20.78 -36.46
CA GLN A 184 -0.28 21.45 -36.65
C GLN A 184 0.42 21.93 -35.37
N THR A 185 1.77 21.92 -35.39
CA THR A 185 2.61 22.40 -34.28
C THR A 185 2.86 23.91 -34.37
N GLY A 186 3.40 24.52 -33.31
CA GLY A 186 3.78 25.95 -33.33
C GLY A 186 4.69 26.36 -34.51
N SER A 187 5.56 25.45 -34.98
CA SER A 187 6.43 25.70 -36.14
C SER A 187 5.69 25.81 -37.49
N TYR A 188 4.51 25.21 -37.59
CA TYR A 188 3.71 25.30 -38.82
C TYR A 188 3.25 26.74 -39.07
N TYR A 189 2.88 27.47 -38.00
CA TYR A 189 2.32 28.81 -38.07
C TYR A 189 3.36 29.93 -38.25
N THR A 190 4.65 29.60 -38.21
CA THR A 190 5.71 30.59 -38.51
C THR A 190 5.94 30.80 -40.00
N ASP A 191 5.43 29.90 -40.84
CA ASP A 191 5.57 29.95 -42.29
C ASP A 191 4.24 30.41 -42.92
N ALA A 192 4.28 31.53 -43.65
CA ALA A 192 3.10 32.10 -44.30
C ALA A 192 2.59 31.26 -45.48
N ASP A 193 3.42 30.38 -46.06
CA ASP A 193 3.00 29.43 -47.09
C ASP A 193 2.08 28.34 -46.52
N ASN A 194 2.17 28.07 -45.22
CA ASN A 194 1.32 27.10 -44.54
C ASN A 194 -0.07 27.66 -44.19
N LEU A 195 -0.24 28.98 -44.21
CA LEU A 195 -1.50 29.63 -43.89
C LEU A 195 -2.33 29.84 -45.16
N LEU A 196 -3.37 29.01 -45.33
CA LEU A 196 -4.28 29.08 -46.46
C LEU A 196 -5.24 30.26 -46.36
N MET A 197 -5.55 30.85 -47.51
CA MET A 197 -6.62 31.81 -47.69
C MET A 197 -7.89 31.11 -48.18
N SER A 198 -9.03 31.79 -48.05
CA SER A 198 -10.28 31.35 -48.69
C SER A 198 -10.18 31.48 -50.21
N VAL A 199 -10.47 30.38 -50.93
CA VAL A 199 -10.32 30.29 -52.38
C VAL A 199 -11.55 29.67 -53.04
N ILE A 200 -11.78 30.01 -54.31
CA ILE A 200 -12.83 29.40 -55.14
C ILE A 200 -12.15 28.53 -56.21
N GLY A 201 -12.44 27.23 -56.22
CA GLY A 201 -11.83 26.29 -57.16
C GLY A 201 -10.36 26.04 -56.84
N SER A 202 -9.51 26.04 -57.88
CA SER A 202 -8.06 25.77 -57.80
C SER A 202 -7.25 26.94 -58.35
N PRO A 203 -7.23 28.11 -57.68
CA PRO A 203 -6.49 29.26 -58.15
C PRO A 203 -4.97 29.05 -57.98
N THR A 204 -4.20 29.82 -58.74
CA THR A 204 -2.72 29.84 -58.69
C THR A 204 -2.18 30.29 -57.33
N PHE A 205 -2.95 31.09 -56.58
CA PHE A 205 -2.56 31.73 -55.33
C PHE A 205 -3.53 31.34 -54.21
N THR A 206 -3.00 30.74 -53.14
CA THR A 206 -3.82 30.09 -52.10
C THR A 206 -3.39 30.39 -50.67
N THR A 207 -2.29 31.11 -50.46
CA THR A 207 -1.64 31.26 -49.14
C THR A 207 -1.50 32.74 -48.77
N VAL A 208 -1.26 33.00 -47.48
CA VAL A 208 -0.94 34.36 -47.00
C VAL A 208 0.35 34.87 -47.67
N GLN A 209 1.33 34.00 -47.93
CA GLN A 209 2.52 34.35 -48.68
C GLN A 209 2.18 34.84 -50.11
N HIS A 210 1.29 34.14 -50.81
CA HIS A 210 0.86 34.58 -52.13
C HIS A 210 0.13 35.94 -52.08
N MET A 211 -0.59 36.25 -50.99
CA MET A 211 -1.19 37.56 -50.79
C MET A 211 -0.11 38.66 -50.77
N GLN A 212 0.98 38.43 -50.03
CA GLN A 212 2.12 39.34 -49.97
C GLN A 212 2.72 39.53 -51.37
N ASP A 213 2.90 38.43 -52.12
CA ASP A 213 3.50 38.47 -53.45
C ASP A 213 2.67 39.29 -54.46
N ILE A 214 1.35 39.34 -54.29
CA ILE A 214 0.45 40.10 -55.17
C ILE A 214 0.40 41.58 -54.77
N PHE A 215 0.27 41.88 -53.47
CA PHE A 215 0.09 43.26 -53.02
C PHE A 215 1.38 44.08 -53.06
N HIS A 216 2.52 43.43 -52.86
CA HIS A 216 3.80 44.11 -52.89
C HIS A 216 4.46 43.97 -54.27
N SER A 217 4.94 45.09 -54.81
CA SER A 217 5.87 45.04 -55.93
C SER A 217 7.27 44.66 -55.44
N SER A 218 8.04 44.00 -56.29
CA SER A 218 9.50 44.02 -56.17
C SER A 218 9.98 45.46 -56.22
N GLY A 219 10.93 45.82 -55.35
CA GLY A 219 11.39 47.19 -55.31
C GLY A 219 12.21 47.56 -54.10
N TRP A 220 12.54 48.83 -54.05
CA TRP A 220 13.42 49.44 -53.07
C TRP A 220 12.66 49.79 -51.78
N THR A 221 13.22 49.42 -50.63
CA THR A 221 12.67 49.80 -49.31
C THR A 221 13.63 50.67 -48.51
N GLY A 222 14.93 50.67 -48.84
CA GLY A 222 15.91 51.58 -48.24
C GLY A 222 17.33 51.44 -48.82
N GLY A 223 18.20 52.44 -48.62
CA GLY A 223 19.58 52.44 -49.11
C GLY A 223 19.72 52.65 -50.62
N GLY A 224 20.69 52.04 -51.30
CA GLY A 224 20.78 52.04 -52.77
C GLY A 224 20.91 53.42 -53.43
N VAL A 225 21.43 54.41 -52.69
CA VAL A 225 21.58 55.79 -53.18
C VAL A 225 22.61 55.81 -54.29
N LEU A 226 22.24 56.41 -55.42
CA LEU A 226 23.16 56.71 -56.51
C LEU A 226 23.86 58.04 -56.22
N SER A 227 25.18 58.02 -56.17
CA SER A 227 26.00 59.21 -55.98
C SER A 227 27.10 59.29 -57.04
N ASP A 228 27.42 60.52 -57.46
CA ASP A 228 28.57 60.78 -58.32
C ASP A 228 29.86 60.47 -57.55
N ALA A 229 30.66 59.54 -58.09
CA ALA A 229 31.97 59.16 -57.55
C ALA A 229 33.12 59.99 -58.16
N GLY A 230 32.79 60.87 -59.12
CA GLY A 230 33.74 61.62 -59.93
C GLY A 230 34.23 60.82 -61.14
N GLY A 231 34.79 61.52 -62.14
CA GLY A 231 35.45 60.88 -63.29
C GLY A 231 34.52 60.11 -64.24
N GLY A 232 33.20 60.30 -64.15
CA GLY A 232 32.21 59.55 -64.94
C GLY A 232 31.73 58.25 -64.27
N ASP A 233 32.12 58.00 -63.03
CA ASP A 233 31.70 56.83 -62.25
C ASP A 233 30.52 57.17 -61.33
N ILE A 234 29.63 56.20 -61.13
CA ILE A 234 28.53 56.27 -60.17
C ILE A 234 28.73 55.22 -59.08
N ASP A 235 28.55 55.61 -57.83
CA ASP A 235 28.50 54.70 -56.68
C ASP A 235 27.05 54.41 -56.30
N VAL A 236 26.78 53.17 -55.89
CA VAL A 236 25.49 52.72 -55.36
C VAL A 236 25.72 52.21 -53.94
N THR A 237 25.10 52.87 -52.95
CA THR A 237 25.24 52.44 -51.56
C THR A 237 24.56 51.09 -51.30
N ALA A 238 24.96 50.39 -50.24
CA ALA A 238 24.24 49.21 -49.77
C ALA A 238 22.77 49.54 -49.50
N GLY A 239 21.89 48.57 -49.64
CA GLY A 239 20.46 48.80 -49.48
C GLY A 239 19.65 47.52 -49.31
N THR A 240 18.36 47.72 -49.10
CA THR A 240 17.39 46.69 -48.79
C THR A 240 16.15 46.88 -49.67
N GLY A 241 15.50 45.77 -50.00
CA GLY A 241 14.36 45.78 -50.90
C GLY A 241 13.68 44.42 -50.97
N LEU A 242 12.82 44.27 -51.98
CA LEU A 242 12.14 43.03 -52.31
C LEU A 242 12.47 42.61 -53.73
N LEU A 243 12.78 41.34 -53.92
CA LEU A 243 13.00 40.75 -55.25
C LEU A 243 12.51 39.31 -55.31
N ARG A 244 12.28 38.86 -56.54
CA ARG A 244 11.98 37.46 -56.84
C ARG A 244 13.25 36.80 -57.38
N ALA A 245 13.38 35.49 -57.13
CA ALA A 245 14.54 34.74 -57.59
C ALA A 245 14.57 34.53 -59.12
N ALA A 246 13.42 34.66 -59.79
CA ALA A 246 13.30 34.70 -61.24
C ALA A 246 12.15 35.62 -61.67
N ASP A 247 12.12 35.97 -62.95
CA ASP A 247 11.08 36.81 -63.57
C ASP A 247 9.80 36.01 -63.80
N THR A 248 9.13 35.63 -62.71
CA THR A 248 7.82 35.00 -62.76
C THR A 248 6.93 35.52 -61.62
N PRO A 249 5.64 35.80 -61.88
CA PRO A 249 4.73 36.37 -60.88
C PRO A 249 4.26 35.37 -59.81
N ASN A 250 4.64 34.10 -59.92
CA ASN A 250 4.25 33.01 -59.02
C ASN A 250 5.36 32.58 -58.04
N LEU A 251 6.53 33.23 -58.05
CA LEU A 251 7.60 32.96 -57.08
C LEU A 251 7.56 33.91 -55.89
N THR A 252 7.87 33.42 -54.70
CA THR A 252 7.90 34.20 -53.46
C THR A 252 8.68 35.51 -53.60
N LEU A 253 8.03 36.61 -53.25
CA LEU A 253 8.66 37.91 -53.15
C LEU A 253 9.40 38.00 -51.81
N SER A 254 10.73 37.94 -51.88
CA SER A 254 11.57 37.85 -50.69
C SER A 254 12.19 39.20 -50.35
N TYR A 255 12.33 39.47 -49.06
CA TYR A 255 13.21 40.53 -48.60
C TYR A 255 14.66 40.20 -48.96
N CYS A 256 15.40 41.22 -49.34
CA CYS A 256 16.77 41.08 -49.79
C CYS A 256 17.60 42.28 -49.38
N ASP A 257 18.89 42.04 -49.16
CA ASP A 257 19.89 43.07 -48.98
C ASP A 257 20.92 42.97 -50.10
N TRP A 258 21.42 44.11 -50.58
CA TRP A 258 22.55 44.18 -51.50
C TRP A 258 23.69 45.00 -50.90
N SER A 259 24.90 44.62 -51.26
CA SER A 259 26.11 45.33 -50.87
C SER A 259 26.34 46.58 -51.73
N VAL A 260 27.22 47.47 -51.25
CA VAL A 260 27.70 48.63 -52.02
C VAL A 260 28.30 48.18 -53.36
N SER A 261 28.04 48.95 -54.42
CA SER A 261 28.74 48.83 -55.71
C SER A 261 29.38 50.17 -56.04
N ALA A 262 30.71 50.22 -56.05
CA ALA A 262 31.46 51.45 -56.26
C ALA A 262 32.22 51.45 -57.60
N GLY A 263 32.51 52.64 -58.14
CA GLY A 263 33.29 52.80 -59.37
C GLY A 263 32.59 52.28 -60.61
N ASN A 264 31.26 52.41 -60.69
CA ASN A 264 30.52 51.92 -61.84
C ASN A 264 30.59 52.96 -62.99
N THR A 265 31.51 52.77 -63.94
CA THR A 265 31.76 53.71 -65.04
C THR A 265 30.60 53.86 -66.02
N VAL A 266 30.18 55.10 -66.25
CA VAL A 266 29.21 55.50 -67.27
C VAL A 266 29.94 56.29 -68.35
N PRO A 267 30.31 55.66 -69.49
CA PRO A 267 31.04 56.34 -70.56
C PRO A 267 30.28 57.54 -71.14
N ASP A 268 31.03 58.57 -71.54
CA ASP A 268 30.49 59.80 -72.13
C ASP A 268 29.53 59.52 -73.29
N GLY A 269 28.39 60.23 -73.27
CA GLY A 269 27.36 60.11 -74.30
C GLY A 269 26.59 58.78 -74.28
N THR A 270 26.73 57.95 -73.23
CA THR A 270 25.98 56.70 -73.08
C THR A 270 25.01 56.74 -71.91
N ALA A 271 23.93 55.96 -72.00
CA ALA A 271 23.04 55.67 -70.88
C ALA A 271 23.37 54.30 -70.27
N ARG A 272 23.18 54.19 -68.96
CA ARG A 272 23.32 52.95 -68.19
C ARG A 272 22.14 52.80 -67.24
N PHE A 273 21.73 51.57 -67.03
CA PHE A 273 20.63 51.20 -66.13
C PHE A 273 21.22 50.48 -64.93
N PHE A 274 20.89 50.96 -63.73
CA PHE A 274 21.28 50.35 -62.47
C PHE A 274 20.08 49.60 -61.90
N GLY A 275 20.29 48.35 -61.51
CA GLY A 275 19.28 47.53 -60.87
C GLY A 275 19.91 46.55 -59.91
N VAL A 276 19.09 45.93 -59.06
CA VAL A 276 19.54 44.84 -58.19
C VAL A 276 19.10 43.53 -58.84
N GLN A 277 20.04 42.58 -58.96
CA GLN A 277 19.77 41.27 -59.55
C GLN A 277 20.19 40.15 -58.59
N TYR A 278 19.40 39.08 -58.59
CA TYR A 278 19.71 37.82 -57.93
C TYR A 278 20.16 36.76 -58.95
N GLY A 279 21.41 36.31 -58.83
CA GLY A 279 22.02 35.31 -59.72
C GLY A 279 22.23 33.93 -59.08
N GLY A 280 21.53 33.62 -57.98
CA GLY A 280 21.71 32.38 -57.21
C GLY A 280 22.71 32.47 -56.04
N GLY A 281 23.21 33.66 -55.74
CA GLY A 281 24.03 33.99 -54.57
C GLY A 281 23.48 35.23 -53.86
N SER A 282 24.31 36.09 -53.27
CA SER A 282 23.79 37.35 -52.70
C SER A 282 23.27 38.29 -53.80
N PRO A 283 22.14 38.98 -53.58
CA PRO A 283 21.70 40.08 -54.44
C PRO A 283 22.81 41.12 -54.62
N GLN A 284 22.97 41.60 -55.85
CA GLN A 284 24.02 42.55 -56.20
C GLN A 284 23.48 43.65 -57.11
N VAL A 285 24.07 44.84 -56.99
CA VAL A 285 23.83 45.92 -57.95
C VAL A 285 24.51 45.55 -59.27
N VAL A 286 23.76 45.64 -60.36
CA VAL A 286 24.25 45.41 -61.72
C VAL A 286 24.03 46.67 -62.56
N MET A 287 25.01 46.96 -63.41
CA MET A 287 24.90 47.97 -64.45
C MET A 287 24.66 47.29 -65.80
N LYS A 288 23.63 47.72 -66.52
CA LYS A 288 23.28 47.22 -67.85
C LYS A 288 23.25 48.34 -68.88
N THR A 289 23.42 47.96 -70.15
CA THR A 289 23.35 48.87 -71.31
C THR A 289 21.96 49.00 -71.90
N THR A 290 21.03 48.13 -71.50
CA THR A 290 19.64 48.09 -71.94
C THR A 290 18.72 47.94 -70.73
N ASP A 291 17.54 48.53 -70.81
CA ASP A 291 16.47 48.31 -69.83
C ASP A 291 15.94 46.89 -70.00
N SER A 292 16.08 46.07 -68.97
CA SER A 292 15.68 44.65 -68.95
C SER A 292 15.36 44.23 -67.54
#